data_AF-A0A371KLG7-F1
#
_entry.id   AF-A0A371KLG7-F1
#
_cell.length_a   1.000
_cell.length_b   1.000
_cell.length_c   1.000
_cell.angle_alpha   90.00
_cell.angle_beta   90.00
_cell.angle_gamma   90.00
#
_symmetry.space_group_name_H-M   'P 1'
#
loop_
_entity.id
_entity.type
_entity.pdbx_description
1 polymer ?
#
loop_
_entity_poly.entity_id
_entity_poly.type
_entity_poly.pdbx_seq_one_letter_code
_entity_poly.pdbx_strand_id
1 'polypeptide(L)'
;ALPFIRKDGSEPERIDFEDVANAESIYPELSAAGVETHHVTPFPSESTVPHTYDPEDLSTFLDAFAEAAEGATDPSYIFAYLPQTDAIGHAEGVDSDAYRETADETFARVSGAIDMLAETTDDDGETLVCITADHGLIDTDPDRNVDLSAPPFDLVSDLKTLTDG
;
A
#
# COMPACT_ATOMS: atom_id res chain seq x y z
N ALA A 1 -16.57 10.66 0.40
CA ALA A 1 -17.58 9.79 1.03
C ALA A 1 -18.05 8.80 -0.02
N LEU A 2 -18.14 7.52 0.31
CA LEU A 2 -18.74 6.54 -0.61
C LEU A 2 -20.23 6.87 -0.80
N PRO A 3 -20.81 6.71 -2.01
CA PRO A 3 -22.14 7.21 -2.36
C PRO A 3 -23.28 6.34 -1.82
N PHE A 4 -23.11 5.72 -0.65
CA PHE A 4 -24.07 4.80 -0.06
C PHE A 4 -24.84 5.49 1.06
N ILE A 5 -26.13 5.18 1.19
CA ILE A 5 -27.03 5.69 2.23
C ILE A 5 -27.35 4.53 3.17
N ARG A 6 -27.34 4.78 4.48
CA ARG A 6 -27.78 3.79 5.49
C ARG A 6 -29.25 3.44 5.23
N LYS A 7 -29.70 2.27 5.69
CA LYS A 7 -31.08 1.80 5.47
C LYS A 7 -32.15 2.75 6.03
N ASP A 8 -31.80 3.59 7.00
CA ASP A 8 -32.67 4.61 7.59
C ASP A 8 -32.68 5.95 6.82
N GLY A 9 -31.98 6.04 5.69
CA GLY A 9 -31.90 7.25 4.86
C GLY A 9 -30.80 8.23 5.28
N SER A 10 -30.01 7.93 6.32
CA SER A 10 -28.90 8.79 6.75
C SER A 10 -27.61 8.52 5.96
N GLU A 11 -26.76 9.53 5.83
CA GLU A 11 -25.42 9.33 5.29
C GLU A 11 -24.57 8.56 6.31
N PRO A 12 -23.78 7.55 5.87
CA PRO A 12 -22.84 6.89 6.75
C PRO A 12 -21.80 7.90 7.20
N GLU A 13 -21.70 8.09 8.51
CA GLU A 13 -20.60 8.82 9.12
C GLU A 13 -19.28 8.20 8.67
N ARG A 14 -18.31 9.07 8.40
CA ARG A 14 -16.95 8.64 8.14
C ARG A 14 -16.45 7.94 9.41
N ILE A 15 -16.00 6.71 9.23
CA ILE A 15 -15.27 5.98 10.26
C ILE A 15 -13.82 6.41 10.11
N ASP A 16 -13.26 7.04 11.14
CA ASP A 16 -11.86 7.38 11.15
C ASP A 16 -11.03 6.16 11.57
N PHE A 17 -9.73 6.16 11.23
CA PHE A 17 -8.86 5.03 11.54
C PHE A 17 -8.89 4.68 13.04
N GLU A 18 -8.94 5.71 13.89
CA GLU A 18 -9.04 5.64 15.34
C GLU A 18 -10.30 4.91 15.84
N ASP A 19 -11.36 4.86 15.03
CA ASP A 19 -12.61 4.18 15.38
C ASP A 19 -12.56 2.66 15.12
N VAL A 20 -11.62 2.19 14.30
CA VAL A 20 -11.54 0.77 13.87
C VAL A 20 -10.22 0.09 14.19
N ALA A 21 -9.15 0.84 14.37
CA ALA A 21 -7.84 0.31 14.72
C ALA A 21 -7.67 0.27 16.24
N ASN A 22 -7.40 -0.93 16.78
CA ASN A 22 -6.98 -1.10 18.17
C ASN A 22 -5.45 -1.12 18.31
N ALA A 23 -4.75 -0.44 17.41
CA ALA A 23 -3.30 -0.36 17.38
C ALA A 23 -2.86 0.96 16.75
N GLU A 24 -1.74 1.49 17.22
CA GLU A 24 -1.06 2.61 16.60
C GLU A 24 -0.11 2.12 15.50
N SER A 25 0.18 2.97 14.52
CA SER A 25 1.30 2.72 13.62
C SER A 25 2.63 2.75 14.38
N ILE A 26 3.72 2.29 13.77
CA ILE A 26 5.05 2.30 14.39
C ILE A 26 5.69 3.71 14.42
N TYR A 27 5.16 4.67 13.65
CA TYR A 27 5.79 6.00 13.48
C TYR A 27 5.93 6.82 14.77
N PRO A 28 4.94 6.84 15.69
CA PRO A 28 5.09 7.50 16.99
C PRO A 28 6.23 6.89 17.82
N GLU A 29 6.41 5.56 17.80
CA GLU A 29 7.49 4.89 18.52
C GLU A 29 8.86 5.24 17.92
N LEU A 30 8.97 5.25 16.59
CA LEU A 30 10.19 5.68 15.88
C LEU A 30 10.54 7.14 16.19
N SER A 31 9.55 8.04 16.11
CA SER A 31 9.75 9.45 16.44
C SER A 31 10.19 9.65 17.90
N ALA A 32 9.59 8.92 18.84
CA ALA A 32 9.98 8.95 20.25
C ALA A 32 11.41 8.43 20.48
N ALA A 33 11.89 7.52 19.63
CA ALA A 33 13.27 7.04 19.62
C ALA A 33 14.25 7.98 18.89
N GLY A 34 13.77 9.09 18.31
CA GLY A 34 14.58 10.03 17.54
C GLY A 34 14.88 9.56 16.12
N VAL A 35 14.10 8.62 15.57
CA VAL A 35 14.22 8.13 14.19
C VAL A 35 13.28 8.91 13.29
N GLU A 36 13.84 9.64 12.32
CA GLU A 36 13.05 10.35 11.31
C GLU A 36 12.49 9.37 10.28
N THR A 37 11.21 9.50 9.92
CA THR A 37 10.55 8.61 8.97
C THR A 37 10.27 9.31 7.65
N HIS A 38 10.77 8.73 6.56
CA HIS A 38 10.58 9.17 5.19
C HIS A 38 9.66 8.20 4.46
N HIS A 39 8.69 8.73 3.72
CA HIS A 39 7.70 7.96 2.96
C HIS A 39 7.87 8.18 1.47
N VAL A 40 8.29 7.15 0.73
CA VAL A 40 8.38 7.15 -0.73
C VAL A 40 7.14 6.45 -1.29
N THR A 41 6.09 7.20 -1.59
CA THR A 41 4.76 6.64 -1.90
C THR A 41 3.91 7.64 -2.69
N PRO A 42 3.01 7.19 -3.58
CA PRO A 42 2.04 8.07 -4.23
C PRO A 42 0.94 8.55 -3.25
N PHE A 43 0.87 7.99 -2.04
CA PHE A 43 -0.14 8.27 -1.02
C PHE A 43 0.53 8.73 0.29
N PRO A 44 0.97 10.00 0.40
CA PRO A 44 1.72 10.47 1.55
C PRO A 44 0.88 10.50 2.83
N SER A 45 1.56 10.31 3.97
CA SER A 45 0.99 10.47 5.31
C SER A 45 1.43 11.79 5.91
N GLU A 46 0.55 12.47 6.64
CA GLU A 46 0.88 13.72 7.36
C GLU A 46 1.85 13.47 8.55
N SER A 47 2.03 12.22 8.98
CA SER A 47 2.88 11.87 10.13
C SER A 47 4.35 11.62 9.78
N THR A 48 4.74 11.82 8.51
CA THR A 48 6.05 11.41 7.97
C THR A 48 6.60 12.47 7.01
N VAL A 49 7.90 12.46 6.71
CA VAL A 49 8.49 13.28 5.65
C VAL A 49 8.08 12.68 4.28
N PRO A 50 7.25 13.36 3.48
CA PRO A 50 6.69 12.77 2.27
C PRO A 50 7.60 12.97 1.05
N HIS A 51 7.74 11.92 0.25
CA HIS A 51 8.43 11.90 -1.05
C HIS A 51 7.51 11.20 -2.05
N THR A 52 6.81 11.97 -2.86
CA THR A 52 5.79 11.42 -3.77
C THR A 52 6.35 11.23 -5.17
N TYR A 53 5.97 10.13 -5.80
CA TYR A 53 6.25 9.86 -7.20
C TYR A 53 4.93 9.62 -7.96
N ASP A 54 4.96 9.69 -9.29
CA ASP A 54 3.80 9.47 -10.13
C ASP A 54 3.48 7.96 -10.21
N PRO A 55 2.32 7.49 -9.73
CA PRO A 55 1.98 6.07 -9.79
C PRO A 55 1.80 5.54 -11.23
N GLU A 56 1.56 6.42 -12.21
CA GLU A 56 1.44 6.09 -13.64
C GLU A 56 2.80 6.13 -14.36
N ASP A 57 3.83 6.70 -13.74
CA ASP A 57 5.19 6.78 -14.28
C ASP A 57 6.22 6.37 -13.20
N LEU A 58 6.49 5.06 -13.15
CA LEU A 58 7.49 4.45 -12.28
C LEU A 58 8.90 5.00 -12.48
N SER A 59 9.16 5.75 -13.56
CA SER A 59 10.46 6.41 -13.75
C SER A 59 10.77 7.45 -12.68
N THR A 60 9.73 8.08 -12.15
CA THR A 60 9.82 9.12 -11.12
C THR A 60 10.09 8.56 -9.71
N PHE A 61 9.96 7.24 -9.50
CA PHE A 61 10.20 6.62 -8.20
C PHE A 61 11.63 6.81 -7.70
N LEU A 62 12.63 6.63 -8.58
CA LEU A 62 14.03 6.70 -8.18
C LEU A 62 14.45 8.12 -7.78
N ASP A 63 13.84 9.14 -8.40
CA ASP A 63 14.07 10.54 -8.02
C ASP A 63 13.51 10.81 -6.61
N ALA A 64 12.27 10.38 -6.33
CA ALA A 64 11.66 10.50 -5.00
C ALA A 64 12.43 9.69 -3.94
N PHE A 65 12.95 8.52 -4.31
CA PHE A 65 13.77 7.71 -3.42
C PHE A 65 15.12 8.38 -3.12
N ALA A 66 15.76 8.99 -4.13
CA ALA A 66 16.99 9.75 -3.94
C ALA A 66 16.78 10.93 -2.98
N GLU A 67 15.72 11.70 -3.16
CA GLU A 67 15.36 12.79 -2.24
C GLU A 67 15.17 12.30 -0.80
N ALA A 68 14.54 11.13 -0.63
CA ALA A 68 14.39 10.51 0.68
C ALA A 68 15.73 10.09 1.28
N ALA A 69 16.59 9.43 0.51
CA ALA A 69 17.90 8.93 0.96
C ALA A 69 18.87 10.07 1.28
N GLU A 70 18.91 11.13 0.46
CA GLU A 70 19.77 12.30 0.68
C GLU A 70 19.27 13.17 1.85
N GLY A 71 17.96 13.22 2.06
CA GLY A 71 17.35 13.98 3.15
C GLY A 71 17.40 13.28 4.50
N ALA A 72 17.67 11.97 4.54
CA ALA A 72 17.65 11.16 5.74
C ALA A 72 18.82 11.51 6.68
N THR A 73 18.53 11.58 7.98
CA THR A 73 19.54 11.80 9.03
C THR A 73 19.63 10.61 9.97
N ASP A 74 20.85 10.17 10.31
CA ASP A 74 21.02 8.96 11.13
C ASP A 74 20.62 9.15 12.60
N PRO A 75 19.82 8.22 13.18
CA PRO A 75 19.14 7.09 12.54
C PRO A 75 17.85 7.52 11.81
N SER A 76 17.59 6.91 10.65
CA SER A 76 16.38 7.15 9.86
C SER A 76 15.65 5.86 9.48
N TYR A 77 14.39 6.00 9.06
CA TYR A 77 13.56 4.91 8.53
C TYR A 77 12.90 5.36 7.22
N ILE A 78 13.21 4.67 6.12
CA ILE A 78 12.60 4.93 4.81
C ILE A 78 11.59 3.82 4.52
N PHE A 79 10.33 4.18 4.36
CA PHE A 79 9.26 3.30 3.90
C PHE A 79 8.93 3.62 2.44
N ALA A 80 9.16 2.68 1.54
CA ALA A 80 8.85 2.80 0.12
C ALA A 80 7.73 1.85 -0.28
N TYR A 81 6.72 2.35 -1.01
CA TYR A 81 5.55 1.59 -1.43
C TYR A 81 5.30 1.71 -2.94
N LEU A 82 5.14 0.57 -3.61
CA LEU A 82 4.92 0.44 -5.05
C LEU A 82 3.62 -0.36 -5.33
N PRO A 83 2.48 0.31 -5.63
CA PRO A 83 1.19 -0.35 -5.85
C PRO A 83 1.00 -0.97 -7.25
N GLN A 84 1.97 -0.82 -8.15
CA GLN A 84 1.75 -1.01 -9.60
C GLN A 84 1.46 -2.46 -9.97
N THR A 85 2.15 -3.41 -9.33
CA THR A 85 1.95 -4.85 -9.58
C THR A 85 0.58 -5.32 -9.14
N ASP A 86 0.07 -4.81 -8.02
CA ASP A 86 -1.30 -5.04 -7.56
C ASP A 86 -2.33 -4.45 -8.54
N ALA A 87 -2.16 -3.18 -8.89
CA ALA A 87 -3.08 -2.47 -9.78
C ALA A 87 -3.22 -3.16 -11.15
N ILE A 88 -2.09 -3.52 -11.78
CA ILE A 88 -2.13 -4.19 -13.08
C ILE A 88 -2.58 -5.65 -12.96
N GLY A 89 -2.26 -6.34 -11.86
CA GLY A 89 -2.74 -7.69 -11.60
C GLY A 89 -4.26 -7.73 -11.47
N HIS A 90 -4.87 -6.73 -10.83
CA HIS A 90 -6.32 -6.58 -10.76
C HIS A 90 -6.96 -6.24 -12.10
N ALA A 91 -6.29 -5.45 -12.94
CA ALA A 91 -6.84 -5.00 -14.22
C ALA A 91 -6.76 -6.08 -15.32
N GLU A 92 -5.62 -6.76 -15.44
CA GLU A 92 -5.29 -7.61 -16.59
C GLU A 92 -5.01 -9.07 -16.22
N GLY A 93 -4.91 -9.38 -14.92
CA GLY A 93 -4.55 -10.70 -14.42
C GLY A 93 -3.04 -10.95 -14.36
N VAL A 94 -2.62 -11.86 -13.48
CA VAL A 94 -1.20 -12.15 -13.19
C VAL A 94 -0.50 -12.92 -14.30
N ASP A 95 -1.27 -13.59 -15.17
CA ASP A 95 -0.72 -14.29 -16.34
C ASP A 95 -0.53 -13.40 -17.58
N SER A 96 -0.92 -12.12 -17.51
CA SER A 96 -0.82 -11.17 -18.61
C SER A 96 0.61 -10.70 -18.90
N ASP A 97 0.88 -10.30 -20.15
CA ASP A 97 2.16 -9.69 -20.50
C ASP A 97 2.35 -8.32 -19.84
N ALA A 98 1.26 -7.56 -19.65
CA ALA A 98 1.27 -6.28 -18.96
C ALA A 98 1.73 -6.45 -17.49
N TYR A 99 1.22 -7.46 -16.78
CA TYR A 99 1.67 -7.76 -15.42
C TYR A 99 3.17 -8.08 -15.36
N ARG A 100 3.68 -8.90 -16.30
CA ARG A 100 5.11 -9.24 -16.37
C ARG A 100 5.98 -8.01 -16.59
N GLU A 101 5.61 -7.15 -17.53
CA GLU A 101 6.34 -5.92 -17.84
C GLU A 101 6.38 -4.97 -16.62
N THR A 102 5.23 -4.75 -15.97
CA THR A 102 5.16 -3.91 -14.77
C THR A 102 5.93 -4.51 -13.59
N ALA A 103 5.90 -5.83 -13.41
CA ALA A 103 6.68 -6.51 -12.38
C ALA A 103 8.19 -6.35 -12.62
N ASP A 104 8.65 -6.56 -13.85
CA ASP A 104 10.06 -6.37 -14.23
C ASP A 104 10.51 -4.92 -13.98
N GLU A 105 9.69 -3.94 -14.36
CA GLU A 105 9.98 -2.54 -14.09
C GLU A 105 10.05 -2.26 -12.58
N THR A 106 9.08 -2.76 -11.81
CA THR A 106 9.03 -2.61 -10.34
C THR A 106 10.30 -3.17 -9.69
N PHE A 107 10.74 -4.37 -10.07
CA PHE A 107 11.97 -4.97 -9.54
C PHE A 107 13.22 -4.21 -9.98
N ALA A 108 13.24 -3.64 -11.19
CA ALA A 108 14.33 -2.76 -11.62
C ALA A 108 14.40 -1.49 -10.74
N ARG A 109 13.26 -0.92 -10.34
CA ARG A 109 13.21 0.24 -9.44
C ARG A 109 13.70 -0.11 -8.04
N VAL A 110 13.25 -1.23 -7.50
CA VAL A 110 13.71 -1.72 -6.19
C VAL A 110 15.22 -1.99 -6.21
N SER A 111 15.74 -2.61 -7.26
CA SER A 111 17.18 -2.86 -7.40
C SER A 111 17.97 -1.56 -7.45
N GLY A 112 17.53 -0.58 -8.26
CA GLY A 112 18.19 0.73 -8.34
C GLY A 112 18.19 1.49 -7.01
N ALA A 113 17.12 1.40 -6.22
CA ALA A 113 17.07 1.99 -4.89
C ALA A 113 18.05 1.32 -3.91
N ILE A 114 18.20 -0.01 -3.98
CA ILE A 114 19.17 -0.75 -3.15
C ILE A 114 20.60 -0.40 -3.55
N ASP A 115 20.89 -0.33 -4.85
CA ASP A 115 22.21 0.07 -5.35
C ASP A 115 22.56 1.49 -4.89
N MET A 116 21.59 2.42 -4.93
CA MET A 116 21.76 3.78 -4.42
C MET A 116 22.09 3.79 -2.92
N LEU A 117 21.36 3.02 -2.10
CA LEU A 117 21.68 2.90 -0.67
C LEU A 117 23.08 2.32 -0.43
N ALA A 118 23.50 1.34 -1.24
CA ALA A 118 24.82 0.76 -1.14
C ALA A 118 25.94 1.75 -1.52
N GLU A 119 25.66 2.71 -2.40
CA GLU A 119 26.59 3.78 -2.77
C GLU A 119 26.64 4.93 -1.76
N THR A 120 25.54 5.19 -1.04
CA THR A 120 25.44 6.31 -0.08
C THR A 120 25.74 5.91 1.37
N THR A 121 25.68 4.62 1.71
CA THR A 121 26.04 4.16 3.06
C THR A 121 27.55 4.26 3.24
N ASP A 122 28.01 5.15 4.14
CA ASP A 122 29.42 5.29 4.50
C ASP A 122 30.01 3.98 5.06
N ASP A 123 31.34 3.81 5.00
CA ASP A 123 32.04 2.58 5.45
C ASP A 123 31.76 2.18 6.91
N ASP A 124 31.32 3.12 7.75
CA ASP A 124 30.99 2.92 9.16
C ASP A 124 29.46 2.79 9.42
N GLY A 125 28.62 2.98 8.40
CA GLY A 125 27.16 2.89 8.46
C GLY A 125 26.62 1.51 8.07
N GLU A 126 25.46 1.15 8.60
CA GLU A 126 24.75 -0.09 8.23
C GLU A 126 23.31 0.24 7.87
N THR A 127 22.86 -0.19 6.68
CA THR A 127 21.47 -0.06 6.24
C THR A 127 20.81 -1.44 6.20
N LEU A 128 19.75 -1.64 6.99
CA LEU A 128 18.90 -2.84 6.90
C LEU A 128 17.82 -2.63 5.84
N VAL A 129 17.85 -3.47 4.80
CA VAL A 129 16.80 -3.49 3.76
C VAL A 129 15.82 -4.64 4.02
N CYS A 130 14.53 -4.31 4.09
CA CYS A 130 13.43 -5.28 4.17
C CYS A 130 12.54 -5.14 2.93
N ILE A 131 12.45 -6.20 2.12
CA ILE A 131 11.55 -6.26 0.97
C ILE A 131 10.42 -7.21 1.33
N THR A 132 9.19 -6.72 1.27
CA THR A 132 8.00 -7.51 1.59
C THR A 132 6.84 -7.12 0.69
N ALA A 133 5.82 -7.97 0.67
CA ALA A 133 4.49 -7.67 0.16
C ALA A 133 3.47 -7.90 1.28
N ASP A 134 2.34 -7.23 1.22
CA ASP A 134 1.19 -7.42 2.10
C ASP A 134 0.39 -8.68 1.73
N HIS A 135 0.29 -8.97 0.44
CA HIS A 135 -0.38 -10.16 -0.08
C HIS A 135 0.16 -10.63 -1.45
N GLY A 136 -0.39 -11.75 -1.92
CA GLY A 136 -0.21 -12.22 -3.29
C GLY A 136 -1.43 -11.91 -4.16
N LEU A 137 -1.39 -12.37 -5.41
CA LEU A 137 -2.45 -12.20 -6.41
C LEU A 137 -2.83 -13.55 -7.02
N ILE A 138 -4.08 -13.70 -7.44
CA ILE A 138 -4.59 -14.87 -8.14
C ILE A 138 -5.64 -14.45 -9.16
N ASP A 139 -5.60 -15.05 -10.35
CA ASP A 139 -6.63 -14.82 -11.37
C ASP A 139 -7.97 -15.41 -10.95
N THR A 140 -9.04 -14.65 -11.18
CA THR A 140 -10.40 -15.08 -10.88
C THR A 140 -11.01 -15.79 -12.08
N ASP A 141 -11.74 -16.87 -11.81
CA ASP A 141 -12.51 -17.60 -12.81
C ASP A 141 -13.98 -17.18 -12.68
N PRO A 142 -14.56 -16.48 -13.67
CA PRO A 142 -15.93 -15.99 -13.59
C PRO A 142 -16.96 -17.11 -13.43
N ASP A 143 -16.67 -18.33 -13.91
CA ASP A 143 -17.56 -19.48 -13.77
C ASP A 143 -17.54 -20.07 -12.34
N ARG A 144 -16.56 -19.66 -11.52
CA ARG A 144 -16.43 -20.05 -10.11
C ARG A 144 -16.90 -18.97 -9.14
N ASN A 145 -17.35 -17.83 -9.65
CA ASN A 145 -17.92 -16.78 -8.82
C ASN A 145 -19.23 -17.24 -8.19
N VAL A 146 -19.40 -16.92 -6.91
CA VAL A 146 -20.63 -17.21 -6.17
C VAL A 146 -21.58 -16.03 -6.38
N ASP A 147 -22.62 -16.24 -7.20
CA ASP A 147 -23.70 -15.26 -7.34
C ASP A 147 -24.68 -15.36 -6.17
N LEU A 148 -24.56 -14.41 -5.24
CA LEU A 148 -25.43 -14.32 -4.07
C LEU A 148 -26.89 -13.99 -4.44
N SER A 149 -27.17 -13.50 -5.65
CA SER A 149 -28.53 -13.20 -6.12
C SER A 149 -29.27 -14.42 -6.70
N ALA A 150 -28.57 -15.54 -6.87
CA ALA A 150 -29.10 -16.77 -7.43
C ALA A 150 -29.30 -17.86 -6.36
N PRO A 151 -30.22 -18.83 -6.58
CA PRO A 151 -30.34 -20.00 -5.69
C PRO A 151 -28.99 -20.73 -5.52
N PRO A 152 -28.67 -21.24 -4.32
CA PRO A 152 -29.56 -21.46 -3.18
C PRO A 152 -29.67 -20.28 -2.20
N PHE A 153 -29.07 -19.13 -2.50
CA PHE A 153 -29.08 -17.98 -1.61
C PHE A 153 -30.42 -17.24 -1.69
N ASP A 154 -31.00 -16.91 -0.54
CA ASP A 154 -32.05 -15.90 -0.44
C ASP A 154 -31.48 -14.77 0.41
N LEU A 155 -30.71 -13.90 -0.25
CA LEU A 155 -30.00 -12.75 0.32
C LEU A 155 -30.85 -11.98 1.33
N VAL A 156 -32.15 -11.80 1.07
CA VAL A 156 -33.01 -11.00 1.96
C VAL A 156 -33.31 -11.77 3.24
N SER A 157 -33.58 -13.07 3.14
CA SER A 157 -33.83 -13.93 4.30
C SER A 157 -32.57 -14.28 5.11
N ASP A 158 -31.41 -14.30 4.45
CA ASP A 158 -30.12 -14.70 5.03
C ASP A 158 -29.36 -13.54 5.68
N LEU A 159 -29.76 -12.28 5.40
CA LEU A 159 -29.19 -11.09 6.02
C LEU A 159 -29.59 -10.99 7.50
N LYS A 160 -28.63 -11.25 8.40
CA LYS A 160 -28.76 -10.88 9.82
C LYS A 160 -28.32 -9.43 10.03
N THR A 161 -29.11 -8.68 10.77
CA THR A 161 -28.74 -7.33 11.19
C THR A 161 -27.89 -7.38 12.45
N LEU A 162 -27.02 -6.38 12.62
CA LEU A 162 -26.21 -6.20 13.83
C LEU A 162 -27.07 -6.03 15.11
N THR A 163 -28.35 -5.70 14.96
CA THR A 163 -29.35 -5.60 16.04
C THR A 163 -30.05 -6.91 16.38
N ASP A 164 -29.80 -7.99 15.63
CA ASP A 164 -30.37 -9.32 15.89
C ASP A 164 -29.57 -10.12 16.94
N GLY A 165 -28.67 -9.46 17.67
CA GLY A 165 -27.84 -9.99 18.77
C GLY A 165 -27.79 -9.07 19.97
#